data_AF-A0AAV7VLB6-F1
#
_entry.id   AF-A0AAV7VLB6-F1
#
_cell.length_a   1.000
_cell.length_b   1.000
_cell.length_c   1.000
_cell.angle_alpha   90.00
_cell.angle_beta   90.00
_cell.angle_gamma   90.00
#
_symmetry.space_group_name_H-M   'P 1'
#
loop_
_entity.id
_entity.type
_entity.pdbx_description
1 polymer ?
#
loop_
_entity_poly.entity_id
_entity_poly.type
_entity_poly.pdbx_seq_one_letter_code
_entity_poly.pdbx_strand_id
1 'polypeptide(L)'
;MHTALECNAQHAAWDRDATTSVTDVQWKSALSGLINIPRNSRFRLIQFYIIHRAYLTPARVNRYFARQDAAYPRCSYMDADMIHMLLSCTSLCCFLRVVVGCLSECTSSAVPFTWEACLLGLFPRDERHRAAARFTDLGLITAKRLITRRWKSADPPAEQARIYSFGVWAGVGGVTLKREDAMGMCKYPLSDSWEEILSYLRSMC
;
A
#
# COMPACT_ATOMS: atom_id res chain seq x y z
N MET A 1 -8.32 20.35 21.11
CA MET A 1 -9.73 20.06 20.78
C MET A 1 -9.98 19.92 19.28
N HIS A 2 -9.29 20.69 18.40
CA HIS A 2 -9.44 20.59 16.93
C HIS A 2 -9.11 19.22 16.33
N THR A 3 -8.06 18.54 16.80
CA THR A 3 -7.57 17.27 16.23
C THR A 3 -8.50 16.07 16.45
N ALA A 4 -9.29 16.06 17.52
CA ALA A 4 -10.21 14.96 17.81
C ALA A 4 -11.47 15.00 16.92
N LEU A 5 -11.97 16.21 16.62
CA LEU A 5 -13.11 16.41 15.72
C LEU A 5 -12.78 16.03 14.27
N GLU A 6 -11.58 16.39 13.79
CA GLU A 6 -11.11 16.02 12.45
C GLU A 6 -10.85 14.51 12.30
N CYS A 7 -10.38 13.85 13.37
CA CYS A 7 -10.18 12.41 13.43
C CYS A 7 -11.51 11.65 13.22
N ASN A 8 -12.57 12.09 13.88
CA ASN A 8 -13.90 11.48 13.78
C ASN A 8 -14.55 11.72 12.41
N ALA A 9 -14.34 12.90 11.82
CA ALA A 9 -14.86 13.20 10.48
C ALA A 9 -14.22 12.34 9.38
N GLN A 10 -12.93 12.04 9.49
CA GLN A 10 -12.21 11.19 8.53
C GLN A 10 -12.64 9.73 8.63
N HIS A 11 -12.80 9.22 9.85
CA HIS A 11 -13.32 7.87 10.09
C HIS A 11 -14.72 7.69 9.49
N ALA A 12 -15.64 8.61 9.80
CA ALA A 12 -16.98 8.59 9.21
C ALA A 12 -16.98 8.72 7.67
N ALA A 13 -15.95 9.37 7.11
CA ALA A 13 -15.81 9.47 5.66
C ALA A 13 -15.37 8.13 5.04
N TRP A 14 -14.48 7.38 5.69
CA TRP A 14 -14.11 6.03 5.25
C TRP A 14 -15.30 5.07 5.32
N ASP A 15 -16.07 5.11 6.40
CA ASP A 15 -17.26 4.24 6.56
C ASP A 15 -18.35 4.51 5.49
N ARG A 16 -18.43 5.73 4.94
CA ARG A 16 -19.35 6.05 3.84
C ARG A 16 -18.90 5.50 2.49
N ASP A 17 -17.60 5.47 2.23
CA ASP A 17 -17.04 5.03 0.95
C ASP A 17 -16.84 3.50 0.92
N ALA A 18 -16.70 2.87 2.09
CA ALA A 18 -16.51 1.44 2.24
C ALA A 18 -17.82 0.68 2.44
N THR A 19 -17.84 -0.60 2.05
CA THR A 19 -18.97 -1.53 2.32
C THR A 19 -18.91 -2.12 3.72
N THR A 20 -17.79 -1.96 4.43
CA THR A 20 -17.52 -2.47 5.78
C THR A 20 -17.07 -1.30 6.66
N SER A 21 -17.37 -1.35 7.96
CA SER A 21 -16.97 -0.31 8.90
C SER A 21 -15.72 -0.69 9.68
N VAL A 22 -14.91 0.31 10.00
CA VAL A 22 -13.75 0.17 10.90
C VAL A 22 -14.17 0.59 12.30
N THR A 23 -13.78 -0.16 13.34
CA THR A 23 -14.05 0.25 14.73
C THR A 23 -13.13 1.38 15.19
N ASP A 24 -13.54 2.17 16.19
CA ASP A 24 -12.69 3.22 16.79
C ASP A 24 -11.32 2.69 17.24
N VAL A 25 -11.27 1.45 17.74
CA VAL A 25 -10.03 0.79 18.18
C VAL A 25 -9.12 0.53 16.99
N GLN A 26 -9.66 -0.02 15.91
CA GLN A 26 -8.92 -0.23 14.66
C GLN A 26 -8.48 1.10 14.03
N TRP A 27 -9.32 2.12 14.06
CA TRP A 27 -8.98 3.45 13.56
C TRP A 27 -7.81 4.08 14.32
N LYS A 28 -7.83 4.03 15.65
CA LYS A 28 -6.70 4.45 16.50
C LYS A 28 -5.44 3.65 16.22
N SER A 29 -5.57 2.35 15.95
CA SER A 29 -4.46 1.49 15.55
C SER A 29 -3.85 1.92 14.21
N ALA A 30 -4.68 2.19 13.20
CA ALA A 30 -4.23 2.69 11.89
C ALA A 30 -3.45 4.02 12.02
N LEU A 31 -3.96 4.95 12.84
CA LEU A 31 -3.30 6.23 13.12
C LEU A 31 -1.95 6.03 13.84
N SER A 32 -1.91 5.14 14.83
CA SER A 32 -0.68 4.81 15.57
C SER A 32 0.35 4.15 14.65
N GLY A 33 -0.10 3.39 13.64
CA GLY A 33 0.74 2.81 12.60
C GLY A 33 1.58 3.85 11.83
N LEU A 34 1.11 5.09 11.67
CA LEU A 34 1.86 6.17 11.01
C LEU A 34 3.19 6.52 11.70
N ILE A 35 3.24 6.33 13.02
CA ILE A 35 4.41 6.60 13.85
C ILE A 35 5.43 5.46 13.69
N ASN A 36 4.94 4.24 13.44
CA ASN A 36 5.73 3.02 13.39
C ASN A 36 6.35 2.73 12.02
N ILE A 37 5.93 3.45 10.97
CA ILE A 37 6.59 3.40 9.66
C ILE A 37 8.04 3.91 9.84
N PRO A 38 9.05 3.19 9.32
CA PRO A 38 10.46 3.60 9.40
C PRO A 38 10.69 5.04 8.94
N ARG A 39 11.85 5.63 9.30
CA ARG A 39 12.21 7.07 9.08
C ARG A 39 12.20 7.57 7.62
N ASN A 40 11.65 6.82 6.68
CA ASN A 40 11.33 7.31 5.35
C ASN A 40 10.11 8.26 5.40
N SER A 41 10.39 9.57 5.41
CA SER A 41 9.38 10.62 5.44
C SER A 41 8.38 10.52 4.29
N ARG A 42 8.80 10.04 3.11
CA ARG A 42 7.91 9.87 1.95
C ARG A 42 6.86 8.78 2.19
N PHE A 43 7.25 7.68 2.81
CA PHE A 43 6.31 6.60 3.15
C PHE A 43 5.30 7.10 4.18
N ARG A 44 5.76 7.71 5.27
CA ARG A 44 4.87 8.32 6.27
C ARG A 44 3.89 9.31 5.64
N LEU A 45 4.35 10.15 4.71
CA LEU A 45 3.51 11.09 4.00
C LEU A 45 2.44 10.40 3.14
N ILE A 46 2.82 9.35 2.39
CA ILE A 46 1.87 8.59 1.57
C ILE A 46 0.79 7.97 2.46
N GLN A 47 1.16 7.29 3.54
CA GLN A 47 0.17 6.69 4.44
C GLN A 47 -0.69 7.76 5.13
N PHE A 48 -0.10 8.90 5.52
CA PHE A 48 -0.84 10.03 6.07
C PHE A 48 -1.89 10.54 5.06
N TYR A 49 -1.50 10.73 3.80
CA TYR A 49 -2.40 11.23 2.76
C TYR A 49 -3.55 10.24 2.49
N ILE A 50 -3.28 8.94 2.59
CA ILE A 50 -4.31 7.91 2.45
C ILE A 50 -5.24 7.95 3.67
N ILE A 51 -4.73 7.81 4.89
CA ILE A 51 -5.57 7.77 6.10
C ILE A 51 -6.45 9.02 6.21
N HIS A 52 -5.88 10.21 5.99
CA HIS A 52 -6.60 11.48 6.04
C HIS A 52 -7.32 11.84 4.74
N ARG A 53 -7.40 10.92 3.77
CA ARG A 53 -8.03 11.13 2.47
C ARG A 53 -7.58 12.44 1.80
N ALA A 54 -6.34 12.87 2.01
CA ALA A 54 -5.83 14.18 1.59
C ALA A 54 -5.63 14.25 0.07
N TYR A 55 -5.59 13.09 -0.58
CA TYR A 55 -5.55 12.97 -2.02
C TYR A 55 -6.81 13.55 -2.68
N LEU A 56 -6.58 14.44 -3.64
CA LEU A 56 -7.64 15.06 -4.43
C LEU A 56 -7.98 14.16 -5.62
N THR A 57 -8.94 13.27 -5.42
CA THR A 57 -9.40 12.34 -6.46
C THR A 57 -10.38 13.03 -7.43
N PRO A 58 -10.52 12.56 -8.69
CA PRO A 58 -11.48 13.14 -9.64
C PRO A 58 -12.91 13.18 -9.10
N ALA A 59 -13.38 12.14 -8.38
CA ALA A 59 -14.68 12.17 -7.71
C ALA A 59 -14.79 13.32 -6.69
N ARG A 60 -13.71 13.60 -5.95
CA ARG A 60 -13.68 14.72 -4.99
C ARG A 60 -13.58 16.08 -5.69
N VAL A 61 -12.86 16.17 -6.81
CA VAL A 61 -12.80 17.40 -7.63
C VAL A 61 -14.17 17.71 -8.22
N ASN A 62 -14.88 16.72 -8.78
CA ASN A 62 -16.21 16.91 -9.37
C ASN A 62 -17.22 17.41 -8.32
N ARG A 63 -17.15 16.90 -7.07
CA ARG A 63 -17.98 17.41 -5.96
C ARG A 63 -17.74 18.89 -5.67
N TYR A 64 -16.53 19.41 -5.83
CA TYR A 64 -16.22 20.82 -5.60
C TYR A 64 -16.46 21.70 -6.84
N PHE A 65 -16.19 21.15 -8.02
CA PHE A 65 -16.27 21.83 -9.31
C PHE A 65 -17.12 20.97 -10.24
N ALA A 66 -18.44 21.19 -10.20
CA ALA A 66 -19.50 20.37 -10.83
C ALA A 66 -19.49 20.33 -12.39
N ARG A 67 -18.31 20.31 -13.00
CA ARG A 67 -18.07 20.32 -14.45
C ARG A 67 -16.84 19.48 -14.85
N GLN A 68 -16.31 18.66 -13.96
CA GLN A 68 -15.18 17.77 -14.26
C GLN A 68 -15.66 16.32 -14.33
N ASP A 69 -15.09 15.56 -15.27
CA ASP A 69 -15.37 14.13 -15.37
C ASP A 69 -14.86 13.41 -14.10
N ALA A 70 -15.77 12.71 -13.41
CA ALA A 70 -15.44 11.92 -12.23
C ALA A 70 -14.90 10.54 -12.60
N ALA A 71 -15.00 10.13 -13.87
CA ALA A 71 -14.55 8.83 -14.32
C ALA A 71 -13.05 8.65 -14.11
N TYR A 72 -12.68 7.49 -13.61
CA TYR A 72 -11.27 7.16 -13.42
C TYR A 72 -10.58 6.92 -14.78
N PRO A 73 -9.46 7.59 -15.10
CA PRO A 73 -8.82 7.49 -16.42
C PRO A 73 -8.40 6.08 -16.88
N ARG A 74 -8.41 5.08 -15.98
CA ARG A 74 -7.97 3.71 -16.28
C ARG A 74 -9.09 2.72 -16.59
N CYS A 75 -10.26 2.92 -16.00
CA CYS A 75 -11.40 2.02 -16.21
C CYS A 75 -12.56 2.74 -16.89
N SER A 76 -12.62 4.07 -16.81
CA SER A 76 -13.67 4.94 -17.36
C SER A 76 -15.10 4.57 -16.96
N TYR A 77 -15.28 3.66 -15.99
CA TYR A 77 -16.57 3.03 -15.68
C TYR A 77 -17.09 3.40 -14.29
N MET A 78 -16.20 3.77 -13.37
CA MET A 78 -16.54 4.11 -11.99
C MET A 78 -16.02 5.50 -11.64
N ASP A 79 -16.73 6.16 -10.73
CA ASP A 79 -16.24 7.34 -10.05
C ASP A 79 -14.89 7.04 -9.40
N ALA A 80 -13.92 7.93 -9.63
CA ALA A 80 -12.58 7.82 -9.10
C ALA A 80 -12.56 8.22 -7.61
N ASP A 81 -13.22 7.44 -6.75
CA ASP A 81 -13.02 7.53 -5.31
C ASP A 81 -11.67 6.88 -4.91
N MET A 82 -11.28 7.09 -3.66
CA MET A 82 -9.95 6.67 -3.22
C MET A 82 -9.80 5.15 -3.10
N ILE A 83 -10.87 4.42 -2.76
CA ILE A 83 -10.86 2.95 -2.68
C ILE A 83 -10.73 2.37 -4.08
N HIS A 84 -11.49 2.91 -5.04
CA HIS A 84 -11.39 2.52 -6.45
C HIS A 84 -9.98 2.76 -6.99
N MET A 85 -9.47 3.98 -6.84
CA MET A 85 -8.16 4.36 -7.38
C MET A 85 -6.98 3.61 -6.77
N LEU A 86 -7.08 3.14 -5.53
CA LEU A 86 -5.97 2.50 -4.81
C LEU A 86 -6.09 0.98 -4.63
N LEU A 87 -7.30 0.41 -4.79
CA LEU A 87 -7.54 -0.99 -4.47
C LEU A 87 -8.46 -1.71 -5.48
N SER A 88 -9.67 -1.20 -5.70
CA SER A 88 -10.74 -1.98 -6.35
C SER A 88 -10.85 -1.78 -7.87
N CYS A 89 -10.10 -0.86 -8.46
CA CYS A 89 -10.06 -0.71 -9.92
C CYS A 89 -9.58 -2.00 -10.58
N THR A 90 -10.33 -2.49 -11.58
CA THR A 90 -10.04 -3.73 -12.33
C THR A 90 -8.65 -3.72 -12.99
N SER A 91 -8.20 -2.56 -13.48
CA SER A 91 -6.86 -2.39 -14.06
C SER A 91 -5.72 -2.46 -13.03
N LEU A 92 -6.03 -2.34 -11.74
CA LEU A 92 -5.06 -2.25 -10.64
C LEU A 92 -5.12 -3.45 -9.68
N CYS A 93 -6.31 -4.01 -9.47
CA CYS A 93 -6.54 -5.01 -8.44
C CYS A 93 -5.66 -6.26 -8.65
N CYS A 94 -5.39 -6.65 -9.90
CA CYS A 94 -4.47 -7.74 -10.24
C CYS A 94 -3.06 -7.48 -9.69
N PHE A 95 -2.52 -6.28 -9.89
CA PHE A 95 -1.19 -5.92 -9.35
C PHE A 95 -1.16 -6.02 -7.83
N LEU A 96 -2.15 -5.44 -7.15
CA LEU A 96 -2.15 -5.41 -5.69
C LEU A 96 -2.40 -6.81 -5.10
N ARG A 97 -3.19 -7.66 -5.77
CA ARG A 97 -3.36 -9.07 -5.38
C ARG A 97 -2.06 -9.85 -5.45
N VAL A 98 -1.26 -9.64 -6.51
CA VAL A 98 0.07 -10.26 -6.62
C VAL A 98 0.96 -9.80 -5.45
N VAL A 99 0.99 -8.50 -5.16
CA VAL A 99 1.76 -7.98 -4.02
C VAL A 99 1.31 -8.64 -2.71
N VAL A 100 0.01 -8.65 -2.42
CA VAL A 100 -0.53 -9.24 -1.19
C VAL A 100 -0.25 -10.75 -1.10
N GLY A 101 -0.34 -11.47 -2.22
CA GLY A 101 0.03 -12.88 -2.31
C GLY A 101 1.49 -13.10 -1.95
N CYS A 102 2.40 -12.37 -2.59
CA CYS A 102 3.83 -12.44 -2.27
C CYS A 102 4.12 -12.09 -0.80
N LEU A 103 3.48 -11.06 -0.25
CA LEU A 103 3.65 -10.72 1.17
C LEU A 103 3.19 -11.84 2.09
N SER A 104 2.06 -12.46 1.77
CA SER A 104 1.51 -13.54 2.57
C SER A 104 2.42 -14.77 2.55
N GLU A 105 2.96 -15.10 1.37
CA GLU A 105 3.95 -16.17 1.21
C GLU A 105 5.24 -15.88 1.98
N CYS A 106 5.86 -14.70 1.74
CA CYS A 106 7.12 -14.29 2.39
C CYS A 106 7.02 -14.12 3.90
N THR A 107 5.82 -13.95 4.47
CA THR A 107 5.63 -13.79 5.91
C THR A 107 5.00 -15.00 6.57
N SER A 108 4.59 -16.02 5.79
CA SER A 108 3.75 -17.13 6.26
C SER A 108 2.52 -16.66 7.06
N SER A 109 2.00 -15.48 6.71
CA SER A 109 0.89 -14.82 7.39
C SER A 109 -0.15 -14.42 6.36
N ALA A 110 -1.41 -14.79 6.58
CA ALA A 110 -2.48 -14.43 5.64
C ALA A 110 -2.76 -12.93 5.72
N VAL A 111 -2.28 -12.16 4.75
CA VAL A 111 -2.61 -10.74 4.60
C VAL A 111 -3.95 -10.65 3.85
N PRO A 112 -5.04 -10.16 4.47
CA PRO A 112 -6.33 -10.09 3.79
C PRO A 112 -6.29 -9.09 2.62
N PHE A 113 -6.88 -9.45 1.48
CA PHE A 113 -7.10 -8.52 0.38
C PHE A 113 -8.36 -7.67 0.63
N THR A 114 -8.34 -6.87 1.69
CA THR A 114 -9.42 -5.94 2.05
C THR A 114 -8.91 -4.50 2.10
N TRP A 115 -9.80 -3.52 2.10
CA TRP A 115 -9.37 -2.11 2.10
C TRP A 115 -8.77 -1.68 3.44
N GLU A 116 -9.24 -2.25 4.56
CA GLU A 116 -8.69 -2.04 5.88
C GLU A 116 -7.24 -2.53 5.93
N ALA A 117 -6.99 -3.75 5.45
CA ALA A 117 -5.65 -4.32 5.40
C ALA A 117 -4.76 -3.57 4.40
N CYS A 118 -5.19 -3.45 3.15
CA CYS A 118 -4.38 -2.92 2.08
C CYS A 118 -4.14 -1.41 2.20
N LEU A 119 -5.16 -0.62 2.57
CA LEU A 119 -5.05 0.84 2.62
C LEU A 119 -4.66 1.34 4.01
N LEU A 120 -5.24 0.80 5.08
CA LEU A 120 -4.99 1.25 6.45
C LEU A 120 -3.90 0.45 7.20
N GLY A 121 -3.47 -0.70 6.69
CA GLY A 121 -2.50 -1.56 7.37
C GLY A 121 -3.11 -2.37 8.53
N LEU A 122 -4.42 -2.59 8.49
CA LEU A 122 -5.18 -3.34 9.49
C LEU A 122 -5.30 -4.81 9.07
N PHE A 123 -4.29 -5.60 9.43
CA PHE A 123 -4.26 -7.04 9.23
C PHE A 123 -3.82 -7.75 10.52
N PRO A 124 -4.09 -9.05 10.69
CA PRO A 124 -3.65 -9.80 11.86
C PRO A 124 -2.14 -9.70 12.04
N ARG A 125 -1.69 -9.30 13.23
CA ARG A 125 -0.27 -9.18 13.57
C ARG A 125 0.08 -10.20 14.64
N ASP A 126 1.08 -11.02 14.38
CA ASP A 126 1.70 -11.84 15.41
C ASP A 126 2.82 -11.03 16.08
N GLU A 127 2.68 -10.77 17.38
CA GLU A 127 3.68 -10.05 18.18
C GLU A 127 5.03 -10.79 18.25
N ARG A 128 5.04 -12.10 18.02
CA ARG A 128 6.25 -12.92 17.92
C ARG A 128 7.00 -12.68 16.62
N HIS A 129 6.30 -12.21 15.58
CA HIS A 129 6.83 -11.99 14.23
C HIS A 129 6.74 -10.53 13.79
N ARG A 130 7.16 -9.59 14.65
CA ARG A 130 7.16 -8.14 14.34
C ARG A 130 7.91 -7.77 13.05
N ALA A 131 8.97 -8.51 12.72
CA ALA A 131 9.72 -8.30 11.48
C ALA A 131 8.87 -8.58 10.24
N ALA A 132 8.07 -9.64 10.26
CA ALA A 132 7.15 -10.00 9.19
C ALA A 132 6.06 -8.94 9.03
N ALA A 133 5.46 -8.47 10.14
CA ALA A 133 4.48 -7.40 10.10
C ALA A 133 5.06 -6.08 9.52
N ARG A 134 6.29 -5.73 9.90
CA ARG A 134 7.00 -4.56 9.33
C ARG A 134 7.31 -4.73 7.85
N PHE A 135 7.69 -5.92 7.41
CA PHE A 135 7.91 -6.24 6.00
C PHE A 135 6.62 -6.06 5.21
N THR A 136 5.48 -6.55 5.71
CA THR A 136 4.15 -6.35 5.13
C THR A 136 3.70 -4.89 5.09
N ASP A 137 4.08 -4.06 6.07
CA ASP A 137 3.80 -2.63 6.05
C ASP A 137 4.65 -1.90 4.98
N LEU A 138 5.95 -2.18 4.92
CA LEU A 138 6.92 -1.59 3.97
C LEU A 138 6.65 -1.94 2.51
N GLY A 139 6.41 -3.22 2.28
CA GLY A 139 5.05 -3.62 2.04
C GLY A 139 4.15 -2.94 1.03
N LEU A 140 2.93 -3.00 1.48
CA LEU A 140 1.79 -2.27 1.02
C LEU A 140 2.12 -0.79 0.78
N ILE A 141 2.97 -0.14 1.59
CA ILE A 141 3.31 1.29 1.38
C ILE A 141 4.12 1.52 0.11
N THR A 142 4.99 0.58 -0.27
CA THR A 142 5.72 0.63 -1.55
C THR A 142 4.77 0.45 -2.72
N ALA A 143 3.83 -0.50 -2.63
CA ALA A 143 2.78 -0.66 -3.64
C ALA A 143 1.92 0.61 -3.77
N LYS A 144 1.46 1.18 -2.65
CA LYS A 144 0.72 2.47 -2.61
C LYS A 144 1.51 3.59 -3.26
N ARG A 145 2.83 3.67 -3.02
CA ARG A 145 3.71 4.65 -3.67
C ARG A 145 3.72 4.49 -5.19
N LEU A 146 3.82 3.26 -5.69
CA LEU A 146 3.84 3.02 -7.14
C LEU A 146 2.52 3.41 -7.79
N ILE A 147 1.41 3.09 -7.13
CA ILE A 147 0.06 3.44 -7.57
C ILE A 147 -0.09 4.97 -7.60
N THR A 148 0.14 5.64 -6.48
CA THR A 148 -0.03 7.10 -6.33
C THR A 148 0.93 7.91 -7.21
N ARG A 149 2.05 7.34 -7.68
CA ARG A 149 2.91 7.99 -8.69
C ARG A 149 2.32 7.99 -10.09
N ARG A 150 1.46 7.03 -10.43
CA ARG A 150 0.92 6.82 -11.79
C ARG A 150 -0.60 6.93 -11.86
N TRP A 151 -1.28 7.14 -10.74
CA TRP A 151 -2.75 7.20 -10.63
C TRP A 151 -3.47 8.24 -11.50
N LYS A 152 -2.77 9.23 -12.08
CA LYS A 152 -3.33 10.19 -13.06
C LYS A 152 -3.14 9.76 -14.52
N SER A 153 -2.32 8.74 -14.77
CA SER A 153 -2.08 8.17 -16.09
C SER A 153 -3.05 7.01 -16.33
N ALA A 154 -3.50 6.89 -17.58
CA ALA A 154 -4.34 5.80 -18.06
C ALA A 154 -3.62 4.44 -17.99
N ASP A 155 -2.29 4.42 -18.07
CA ASP A 155 -1.51 3.19 -18.08
C ASP A 155 -1.34 2.62 -16.66
N PRO A 156 -1.66 1.33 -16.43
CA PRO A 156 -1.30 0.66 -15.18
C PRO A 156 0.22 0.67 -14.98
N PRO A 157 0.75 0.51 -13.75
CA PRO A 157 2.18 0.31 -13.55
C PRO A 157 2.59 -0.92 -14.40
N ALA A 158 3.45 -0.71 -15.39
CA ALA A 158 3.84 -1.73 -16.36
C ALA A 158 4.49 -2.94 -15.68
N GLU A 159 4.57 -4.06 -16.40
CA GLU A 159 5.20 -5.32 -16.00
C GLU A 159 6.64 -5.15 -15.48
N GLN A 160 7.41 -4.17 -15.99
CA GLN A 160 8.74 -3.82 -15.45
C GLN A 160 8.70 -3.32 -14.00
N ALA A 161 7.58 -2.77 -13.51
CA ALA A 161 7.44 -2.41 -12.10
C ALA A 161 7.41 -3.64 -11.18
N ARG A 162 7.12 -4.85 -11.69
CA ARG A 162 7.10 -6.09 -10.89
C ARG A 162 8.50 -6.50 -10.40
N ILE A 163 9.52 -6.32 -11.24
CA ILE A 163 10.91 -6.74 -10.99
C ILE A 163 11.66 -5.68 -10.17
N TYR A 164 11.53 -4.39 -10.53
CA TYR A 164 12.18 -3.29 -9.79
C TYR A 164 11.60 -3.04 -8.40
N SER A 165 10.35 -3.45 -8.17
CA SER A 165 9.77 -3.41 -6.84
C SER A 165 10.65 -4.23 -5.91
N PHE A 166 10.81 -5.54 -6.14
CA PHE A 166 11.44 -6.51 -5.23
C PHE A 166 12.87 -6.13 -4.78
N GLY A 167 13.72 -5.62 -5.68
CA GLY A 167 15.06 -5.13 -5.32
C GLY A 167 15.05 -3.91 -4.37
N VAL A 168 14.03 -3.05 -4.47
CA VAL A 168 13.84 -1.90 -3.57
C VAL A 168 13.33 -2.36 -2.18
N TRP A 169 12.59 -3.47 -2.09
CA TRP A 169 12.11 -4.02 -0.81
C TRP A 169 13.23 -4.50 0.11
N ALA A 170 14.32 -5.03 -0.45
CA ALA A 170 15.51 -5.42 0.31
C ALA A 170 16.34 -4.22 0.78
N GLY A 171 16.42 -3.15 -0.02
CA GLY A 171 17.25 -1.97 0.28
C GLY A 171 16.60 -0.92 1.20
N VAL A 172 15.27 -0.77 1.21
CA VAL A 172 14.61 0.36 1.88
C VAL A 172 14.35 0.12 3.38
N GLY A 173 14.49 -1.10 3.87
CA GLY A 173 14.17 -1.44 5.26
C GLY A 173 15.34 -1.44 6.25
N GLY A 174 16.60 -1.54 5.79
CA GLY A 174 17.69 -1.98 6.67
C GLY A 174 17.40 -3.35 7.33
N VAL A 175 16.43 -4.09 6.78
CA VAL A 175 16.08 -5.44 7.22
C VAL A 175 16.95 -6.37 6.39
N THR A 176 18.09 -6.78 6.95
CA THR A 176 18.87 -7.89 6.42
C THR A 176 18.06 -9.18 6.61
N LEU A 177 17.18 -9.48 5.64
CA LEU A 177 16.67 -10.84 5.43
C LEU A 177 17.85 -11.68 4.95
N LYS A 178 18.22 -12.72 5.70
CA LYS A 178 19.28 -13.62 5.27
C LYS A 178 18.80 -14.38 4.03
N ARG A 179 19.72 -14.63 3.10
CA ARG A 179 19.50 -15.34 1.83
C ARG A 179 18.69 -16.64 1.99
N GLU A 180 18.95 -17.37 3.05
CA GLU A 180 18.33 -18.67 3.36
C GLU A 180 16.85 -18.52 3.72
N ASP A 181 16.48 -17.46 4.44
CA ASP A 181 15.10 -17.18 4.84
C ASP A 181 14.22 -16.75 3.65
N ALA A 182 14.81 -16.00 2.70
CA ALA A 182 14.09 -15.54 1.51
C ALA A 182 13.96 -16.61 0.41
N MET A 183 14.97 -17.47 0.23
CA MET A 183 14.98 -18.53 -0.80
C MET A 183 14.10 -19.74 -0.44
N GLY A 184 13.85 -20.00 0.85
CA GLY A 184 12.96 -21.09 1.28
C GLY A 184 11.46 -20.80 1.10
N MET A 185 11.09 -19.53 0.88
CA MET A 185 9.69 -19.07 0.94
C MET A 185 9.07 -18.74 -0.43
N CYS A 186 9.85 -18.66 -1.50
CA CYS A 186 9.36 -18.33 -2.84
C CYS A 186 9.58 -19.50 -3.81
N LYS A 187 8.50 -20.12 -4.29
CA LYS A 187 8.54 -21.23 -5.26
C LYS A 187 8.76 -20.81 -6.72
N TYR A 188 8.99 -19.52 -7.00
CA TYR A 188 9.25 -19.03 -8.37
C TYR A 188 10.74 -18.73 -8.58
N PRO A 189 11.31 -19.09 -9.74
CA PRO A 189 12.73 -18.91 -10.01
C PRO A 189 13.05 -17.42 -10.16
N LEU A 190 13.56 -16.82 -9.09
CA LEU A 190 14.15 -15.48 -9.07
C LEU A 190 15.63 -15.49 -9.53
N SER A 191 16.09 -16.58 -10.16
CA SER A 191 17.52 -16.92 -10.35
C SER A 191 18.32 -15.87 -11.08
N ASP A 192 17.72 -15.16 -12.03
CA ASP A 192 18.50 -14.35 -12.98
C ASP A 192 18.69 -12.90 -12.53
N SER A 193 17.98 -12.47 -11.49
CA SER A 193 18.00 -11.07 -11.01
C SER A 193 18.64 -10.89 -9.62
N TRP A 194 18.95 -11.98 -8.92
CA TRP A 194 19.44 -11.90 -7.53
C TRP A 194 20.87 -11.38 -7.40
N GLU A 195 21.77 -11.78 -8.31
CA GLU A 195 23.15 -11.27 -8.39
C GLU A 195 23.19 -9.76 -8.68
N GLU A 196 22.31 -9.27 -9.56
CA GLU A 196 22.17 -7.83 -9.84
C GLU A 196 21.66 -7.05 -8.62
N ILE A 197 20.70 -7.61 -7.89
CA ILE A 197 20.18 -7.01 -6.65
C ILE A 197 21.29 -6.93 -5.58
N LEU A 198 22.11 -7.97 -5.42
CA LEU A 198 23.23 -7.99 -4.48
C LEU A 198 24.34 -7.01 -4.87
N SER A 199 24.67 -6.90 -6.15
CA SER A 199 25.65 -5.94 -6.68
C SER A 199 25.24 -4.50 -6.38
N TYR A 200 23.97 -4.16 -6.63
CA TYR A 200 23.43 -2.84 -6.33
C TYR A 200 23.46 -2.53 -4.82
N LEU A 201 23.09 -3.48 -3.96
CA LEU A 201 23.13 -3.32 -2.50
C LEU A 201 24.56 -3.14 -1.95
N ARG A 202 25.55 -3.82 -2.54
CA ARG A 202 26.97 -3.67 -2.19
C ARG A 202 27.55 -2.32 -2.62
N SER A 203 27.01 -1.69 -3.67
CA SER A 203 27.44 -0.38 -4.16
C SER A 203 26.93 0.82 -3.32
N MET A 204 26.03 0.58 -2.36
CA MET A 204 25.43 1.60 -1.50
C MET A 204 25.99 1.61 -0.06
N CYS A 205 27.00 0.78 0.22
CA CYS A 205 27.84 0.80 1.42
C CYS A 205 29.23 1.35 1.07
#